data_AF-A0A7Y9W740-F1
#
_entry.id   AF-A0A7Y9W740-F1
#
_cell.length_a   1.000
_cell.length_b   1.000
_cell.length_c   1.000
_cell.angle_alpha   90.00
_cell.angle_beta   90.00
_cell.angle_gamma   90.00
#
_symmetry.space_group_name_H-M   'P 1'
#
loop_
_entity.id
_entity.type
_entity.pdbx_description
1 polymer ?
#
loop_
_entity_poly.entity_id
_entity_poly.type
_entity_poly.pdbx_seq_one_letter_code
_entity_poly.pdbx_strand_id
1 'polypeptide(L)'
;MQRTPSAQERQLIEFLIAVNAPLYENDAPRWMAQLRDCTVRAVNIPCCLSISHAEVRYRGWEHSHTLARELIALDEGVPVLIYAIIDDTQAGPVLDSFNIDRLDGKELVVYPAPGERLMIVEGNKWVGEADFRHVYGRRRL
;
A
#
# COMPACT_ATOMS: atom_id res chain seq x y z
N MET A 1 -0.09 19.78 -2.62
CA MET A 1 0.40 20.02 -4.00
C MET A 1 0.38 18.68 -4.74
N GLN A 2 -0.09 18.65 -6.00
CA GLN A 2 0.03 17.46 -6.85
C GLN A 2 1.44 17.39 -7.46
N ARG A 3 2.00 16.17 -7.55
CA ARG A 3 3.29 15.92 -8.18
C ARG A 3 3.37 14.51 -8.73
N THR A 4 4.36 14.23 -9.56
CA THR A 4 4.69 12.85 -9.93
C THR A 4 5.15 12.07 -8.69
N PRO A 5 4.82 10.77 -8.56
CA PRO A 5 5.43 9.91 -7.55
C PRO A 5 6.96 9.96 -7.66
N SER A 6 7.65 9.94 -6.52
CA SER A 6 9.10 9.75 -6.51
C SER A 6 9.44 8.34 -7.02
N ALA A 7 10.70 8.11 -7.39
CA ALA A 7 11.14 6.78 -7.81
C ALA A 7 10.89 5.72 -6.72
N GLN A 8 11.15 6.07 -5.46
CA GLN A 8 10.97 5.16 -4.33
C GLN A 8 9.49 4.86 -4.05
N GLU A 9 8.63 5.89 -4.09
CA GLU A 9 7.16 5.71 -3.97
C GLU A 9 6.64 4.79 -5.06
N ARG A 10 7.02 5.06 -6.32
CA ARG A 10 6.59 4.26 -7.46
C ARG A 10 7.00 2.81 -7.31
N GLN A 11 8.28 2.54 -7.01
CA GLN A 11 8.79 1.18 -6.87
C GLN A 11 8.11 0.42 -5.71
N LEU A 12 7.77 1.11 -4.62
CA LEU A 12 7.07 0.48 -3.50
C LEU A 12 5.62 0.15 -3.83
N ILE A 13 4.91 1.02 -4.56
CA ILE A 13 3.54 0.72 -5.02
C ILE A 13 3.57 -0.41 -6.06
N GLU A 14 4.50 -0.38 -7.01
CA GLU A 14 4.68 -1.46 -8.00
C GLU A 14 4.95 -2.82 -7.33
N PHE A 15 5.78 -2.84 -6.29
CA PHE A 15 6.02 -4.05 -5.50
C PHE A 15 4.76 -4.54 -4.78
N LEU A 16 4.00 -3.63 -4.15
CA LEU A 16 2.72 -3.97 -3.50
C LEU A 16 1.71 -4.56 -4.50
N ILE A 17 1.61 -3.99 -5.72
CA ILE A 17 0.78 -4.54 -6.79
C ILE A 17 1.28 -5.92 -7.20
N ALA A 18 2.58 -6.10 -7.39
CA ALA A 18 3.16 -7.38 -7.80
C ALA A 18 2.88 -8.50 -6.78
N VAL A 19 2.99 -8.20 -5.48
CA VAL A 19 2.64 -9.13 -4.39
C VAL A 19 1.16 -9.53 -4.42
N ASN A 20 0.29 -8.60 -4.81
CA ASN A 20 -1.15 -8.83 -4.93
C ASN A 20 -1.59 -9.43 -6.28
N ALA A 21 -0.76 -9.35 -7.33
CA ALA A 21 -1.13 -9.74 -8.69
C ALA A 21 -1.75 -11.15 -8.81
N PRO A 22 -1.29 -12.19 -8.09
CA PRO A 22 -1.92 -13.53 -8.13
C PRO A 22 -3.35 -13.57 -7.59
N LEU A 23 -3.77 -12.58 -6.80
CA LEU A 23 -5.14 -12.48 -6.26
C LEU A 23 -6.04 -11.60 -7.12
N TYR A 24 -5.45 -10.77 -7.98
CA TYR A 24 -6.14 -9.75 -8.78
C TYR A 24 -5.62 -9.75 -10.23
N GLU A 25 -5.60 -10.93 -10.85
CA GLU A 25 -4.95 -11.15 -12.16
C GLU A 25 -5.45 -10.20 -13.26
N ASN A 26 -6.75 -9.86 -13.23
CA ASN A 26 -7.38 -8.99 -14.22
C ASN A 26 -7.13 -7.49 -13.95
N ASP A 27 -6.93 -7.10 -12.69
CA ASP A 27 -6.87 -5.69 -12.28
C ASP A 27 -5.44 -5.18 -12.12
N ALA A 28 -4.49 -6.05 -11.75
CA ALA A 28 -3.10 -5.67 -11.54
C ALA A 28 -2.46 -4.97 -12.77
N PRO A 29 -2.66 -5.42 -14.02
CA PRO A 29 -2.16 -4.71 -15.21
C PRO A 29 -2.74 -3.29 -15.35
N ARG A 30 -4.00 -3.09 -14.96
CA ARG A 30 -4.68 -1.79 -14.99
C ARG A 30 -4.07 -0.83 -13.97
N TRP A 31 -3.78 -1.31 -12.76
CA TRP A 31 -3.13 -0.49 -11.72
C TRP A 31 -1.69 -0.13 -12.10
N MET A 32 -0.92 -1.06 -12.67
CA MET A 32 0.41 -0.77 -13.22
C MET A 32 0.36 0.28 -14.33
N ALA A 33 -0.65 0.21 -15.20
CA ALA A 33 -0.87 1.22 -16.24
C ALA A 33 -1.21 2.60 -15.65
N GLN A 34 -2.08 2.65 -14.63
CA GLN A 34 -2.44 3.88 -13.93
C GLN A 34 -1.22 4.58 -13.34
N LEU A 35 -0.30 3.84 -12.73
CA LEU A 35 0.91 4.42 -12.11
C LEU A 35 1.82 5.14 -13.10
N ARG A 36 1.76 4.84 -14.40
CA ARG A 36 2.60 5.50 -15.41
C ARG A 36 2.29 7.00 -15.49
N ASP A 37 1.01 7.34 -15.47
CA ASP A 37 0.50 8.68 -15.80
C ASP A 37 -0.13 9.39 -14.59
N CYS A 38 -0.21 8.73 -13.42
CA CYS A 38 -0.81 9.34 -12.24
C CYS A 38 0.05 10.44 -11.62
N THR A 39 -0.61 11.36 -10.95
CA THR A 39 -0.01 12.26 -9.96
C THR A 39 -0.42 11.81 -8.56
N VAL A 40 0.36 12.20 -7.56
CA VAL A 40 0.07 11.99 -6.14
C VAL A 40 0.00 13.30 -5.39
N ARG A 41 -0.80 13.30 -4.33
CA ARG A 41 -0.91 14.39 -3.36
C ARG A 41 -0.81 13.80 -1.96
N ALA A 42 0.14 14.29 -1.15
CA ALA A 42 0.18 13.97 0.27
C ALA A 42 -1.07 14.54 0.98
N VAL A 43 -1.77 13.71 1.75
CA VAL A 43 -3.04 14.05 2.40
C VAL A 43 -2.92 14.07 3.92
N ASN A 44 -2.15 13.16 4.50
CA ASN A 44 -2.03 13.05 5.96
C ASN A 44 -0.66 12.49 6.39
N ILE A 45 -0.41 12.56 7.70
CA ILE A 45 0.68 11.91 8.42
C ILE A 45 0.06 10.85 9.37
N PRO A 46 0.63 9.63 9.46
CA PRO A 46 1.77 9.13 8.68
C PRO A 46 1.44 8.97 7.18
N CYS A 47 2.48 8.75 6.37
CA CYS A 47 2.51 9.13 4.94
C CYS A 47 1.34 8.54 4.13
N CYS A 48 0.35 9.39 3.81
CA CYS A 48 -0.79 9.05 2.97
C CYS A 48 -0.71 9.81 1.64
N LEU A 49 -0.62 9.07 0.53
CA LEU A 49 -0.63 9.58 -0.83
C LEU A 49 -1.97 9.28 -1.50
N SER A 50 -2.74 10.32 -1.82
CA SER A 50 -3.87 10.20 -2.73
C SER A 50 -3.34 10.15 -4.17
N ILE A 51 -3.80 9.17 -4.94
CA ILE A 51 -3.41 8.88 -6.31
C ILE A 51 -4.50 9.42 -7.25
N SER A 52 -4.12 10.24 -8.23
CA SER A 52 -5.09 10.78 -9.18
C SER A 52 -5.54 9.72 -10.18
N HIS A 53 -6.83 9.72 -10.49
CA HIS A 53 -7.42 9.00 -11.61
C HIS A 53 -8.60 9.81 -12.18
N ALA A 54 -8.94 9.58 -13.45
CA ALA A 54 -10.03 10.28 -14.13
C ALA A 54 -11.40 9.61 -13.92
N GLU A 55 -11.43 8.40 -13.35
CA GLU A 55 -12.64 7.60 -13.20
C GLU A 55 -13.62 8.21 -12.20
N VAL A 56 -14.92 8.08 -12.51
CA VAL A 56 -16.00 8.46 -11.61
C VAL A 56 -16.20 7.35 -10.58
N ARG A 57 -15.97 7.69 -9.32
CA ARG A 57 -16.15 6.79 -8.17
C ARG A 57 -17.63 6.56 -7.90
N TYR A 58 -17.96 5.37 -7.40
CA TYR A 58 -19.19 5.22 -6.65
C TYR A 58 -19.12 6.04 -5.36
N ARG A 59 -20.26 6.52 -4.86
CA ARG A 59 -20.33 7.19 -3.57
C ARG A 59 -20.47 6.14 -2.48
N GLY A 60 -19.78 6.34 -1.36
CA GLY A 60 -19.87 5.44 -0.20
C GLY A 60 -18.58 4.67 0.04
N TRP A 61 -18.33 4.34 1.30
CA TRP A 61 -17.12 3.63 1.74
C TRP A 61 -17.17 2.14 1.40
N GLU A 62 -18.36 1.60 1.12
CA GLU A 62 -18.60 0.22 0.72
C GLU A 62 -17.95 -0.15 -0.62
N HIS A 63 -17.55 0.86 -1.40
CA HIS A 63 -16.88 0.71 -2.69
C HIS A 63 -15.36 0.92 -2.60
N SER A 64 -14.83 1.13 -1.40
CA SER A 64 -13.42 1.34 -1.14
C SER A 64 -12.90 0.20 -0.27
N HIS A 65 -11.82 -0.45 -0.68
CA HIS A 65 -11.25 -1.54 0.11
C HIS A 65 -9.73 -1.61 -0.03
N THR A 66 -9.06 -2.19 0.96
CA THR A 66 -7.63 -2.45 0.89
C THR A 66 -7.35 -3.66 0.00
N LEU A 67 -6.18 -3.66 -0.64
CA LEU A 67 -5.69 -4.87 -1.27
C LEU A 67 -5.52 -5.98 -0.22
N ALA A 68 -5.80 -7.23 -0.59
CA ALA A 68 -5.80 -8.37 0.33
C ALA A 68 -4.46 -8.59 1.03
N ARG A 69 -3.34 -8.31 0.34
CA ARG A 69 -2.00 -8.37 0.93
C ARG A 69 -1.46 -6.99 1.22
N GLU A 70 -0.96 -6.85 2.44
CA GLU A 70 -0.31 -5.66 2.98
C GLU A 70 1.16 -5.98 3.26
N LEU A 71 1.98 -4.94 3.38
CA LEU A 71 3.41 -5.09 3.67
C LEU A 71 3.71 -4.49 5.04
N ILE A 72 4.59 -5.14 5.79
CA ILE A 72 5.12 -4.65 7.05
C ILE A 72 6.62 -4.37 6.88
N ALA A 73 7.06 -3.19 7.32
CA ALA A 73 8.47 -2.83 7.44
C ALA A 73 8.84 -2.52 8.90
N LEU A 74 10.13 -2.28 9.12
CA LEU A 74 10.68 -1.76 10.37
C LEU A 74 11.27 -0.37 10.13
N ASP A 75 10.79 0.64 10.85
CA ASP A 75 11.39 1.96 10.92
C ASP A 75 11.93 2.17 12.35
N GLU A 76 13.26 2.13 12.50
CA GLU A 76 13.93 2.18 13.82
C GLU A 76 13.41 1.12 14.82
N GLY A 77 13.00 -0.05 14.32
CA GLY A 77 12.41 -1.13 15.12
C GLY A 77 10.90 -0.98 15.38
N VAL A 78 10.28 0.11 14.93
CA VAL A 78 8.84 0.33 14.99
C VAL A 78 8.17 -0.26 13.74
N PRO A 79 7.03 -0.96 13.87
CA PRO A 79 6.34 -1.53 12.72
C PRO A 79 5.75 -0.41 11.88
N VAL A 80 5.85 -0.60 10.57
CA VAL A 80 5.23 0.26 9.58
C VAL A 80 4.32 -0.59 8.72
N LEU A 81 3.03 -0.25 8.70
CA LEU A 81 2.02 -0.89 7.85
C LEU A 81 1.96 -0.15 6.51
N ILE A 82 2.06 -0.89 5.41
CA ILE A 82 2.08 -0.34 4.05
C ILE A 82 0.98 -1.03 3.25
N TYR A 83 0.05 -0.25 2.71
CA TYR A 83 -1.13 -0.75 2.01
C TYR A 83 -1.63 0.24 0.97
N ALA A 84 -2.47 -0.24 0.06
CA ALA A 84 -3.17 0.58 -0.90
C ALA A 84 -4.68 0.38 -0.76
N ILE A 85 -5.43 1.45 -0.97
CA ILE A 85 -6.88 1.43 -1.10
C ILE A 85 -7.22 1.51 -2.57
N ILE A 86 -8.14 0.66 -2.99
CA ILE A 86 -8.76 0.69 -4.31
C ILE A 86 -10.22 1.14 -4.18
N ASP A 87 -10.65 1.92 -5.17
CA ASP A 87 -12.04 2.35 -5.34
C ASP A 87 -12.64 1.59 -6.54
N ASP A 88 -13.83 1.03 -6.33
CA ASP A 88 -14.63 0.47 -7.41
C ASP A 88 -15.21 1.59 -8.28
N THR A 89 -15.11 1.39 -9.59
CA THR A 89 -15.64 2.32 -10.59
C THR A 89 -16.39 1.55 -11.66
N GLN A 90 -17.14 2.26 -12.51
CA GLN A 90 -17.85 1.63 -13.63
C GLN A 90 -16.91 0.90 -14.60
N ALA A 91 -15.67 1.36 -14.74
CA ALA A 91 -14.67 0.77 -15.62
C ALA A 91 -13.83 -0.33 -14.92
N GLY A 92 -14.08 -0.59 -13.63
CA GLY A 92 -13.34 -1.52 -12.80
C GLY A 92 -12.53 -0.83 -11.68
N PRO A 93 -11.92 -1.60 -10.77
CA PRO A 93 -11.19 -1.06 -9.62
C PRO A 93 -9.99 -0.20 -10.04
N VAL A 94 -9.74 0.89 -9.31
CA VAL A 94 -8.58 1.76 -9.51
C VAL A 94 -7.86 2.04 -8.20
N LEU A 95 -6.56 2.31 -8.26
CA LEU A 95 -5.81 2.78 -7.09
C LEU A 95 -6.31 4.16 -6.68
N ASP A 96 -6.76 4.29 -5.44
CA ASP A 96 -7.17 5.58 -4.87
C ASP A 96 -6.08 6.18 -3.99
N SER A 97 -5.53 5.39 -3.09
CA SER A 97 -4.48 5.86 -2.18
C SER A 97 -3.47 4.80 -1.81
N PHE A 98 -2.30 5.28 -1.42
CA PHE A 98 -1.20 4.48 -0.92
C PHE A 98 -0.76 5.04 0.44
N ASN A 99 -0.68 4.17 1.43
CA ASN A 99 -0.54 4.55 2.83
C ASN A 99 0.64 3.83 3.46
N ILE A 100 1.41 4.56 4.28
CA ILE A 100 2.52 4.06 5.07
C ILE A 100 2.32 4.58 6.50
N ASP A 101 1.85 3.69 7.38
CA ASP A 101 1.48 4.00 8.75
C ASP A 101 2.49 3.43 9.74
N ARG A 102 3.28 4.31 10.36
CA ARG A 102 4.13 3.94 11.51
C ARG A 102 3.23 3.75 12.73
N LEU A 103 3.22 2.55 13.30
CA LEU A 103 2.18 2.16 14.28
C LEU A 103 2.33 2.82 15.66
N ASP A 104 3.40 3.59 15.90
CA ASP A 104 3.53 4.46 17.09
C ASP A 104 2.94 5.87 16.87
N GLY A 105 2.38 6.15 15.69
CA GLY A 105 1.77 7.43 15.33
C GLY A 105 2.76 8.54 14.99
N LYS A 106 4.07 8.25 14.93
CA LYS A 106 5.09 9.24 14.58
C LYS A 106 5.29 9.34 13.07
N GLU A 107 6.01 10.38 12.66
CA GLU A 107 6.49 10.51 11.30
C GLU A 107 7.47 9.38 10.94
N LEU A 108 7.46 9.02 9.66
CA LEU A 108 8.35 8.04 9.08
C LEU A 108 9.77 8.63 9.01
N VAL A 109 10.75 7.94 9.59
CA VAL A 109 12.16 8.34 9.56
C VAL A 109 12.86 7.71 8.35
N VAL A 110 12.67 6.40 8.17
CA VAL A 110 13.21 5.66 7.03
C VAL A 110 12.08 5.22 6.10
N TYR A 111 12.10 5.74 4.87
CA TYR A 111 11.14 5.30 3.85
C TYR A 111 11.43 3.85 3.43
N PRO A 112 10.43 2.92 3.50
CA PRO A 112 10.63 1.51 3.17
C PRO A 112 11.15 1.29 1.74
N ALA A 113 12.12 0.38 1.60
CA ALA A 113 12.55 -0.09 0.29
C ALA A 113 11.72 -1.32 -0.12
N PRO A 114 11.29 -1.44 -1.39
CA PRO A 114 10.60 -2.64 -1.86
C PRO A 114 11.52 -3.87 -1.84
N GLY A 115 10.92 -5.06 -1.71
CA GLY A 115 11.61 -6.35 -1.82
C GLY A 115 11.52 -7.21 -0.57
N GLU A 116 12.41 -8.21 -0.49
CA GLU A 116 12.37 -9.34 0.46
C GLU A 116 12.50 -8.96 1.94
N ARG A 117 12.91 -7.71 2.23
CA ARG A 117 12.99 -7.18 3.59
C ARG A 117 11.64 -6.74 4.14
N LEU A 118 10.61 -6.65 3.30
CA LEU A 118 9.25 -6.37 3.72
C LEU A 118 8.58 -7.69 4.06
N MET A 119 7.81 -7.75 5.15
CA MET A 119 7.01 -8.91 5.49
C MET A 119 5.66 -8.81 4.77
N ILE A 120 5.22 -9.88 4.11
CA ILE A 120 3.89 -9.90 3.47
C ILE A 120 2.88 -10.51 4.43
N VAL A 121 1.75 -9.82 4.61
CA VAL A 121 0.63 -10.28 5.42
C VAL A 121 -0.67 -10.32 4.63
N GLU A 122 -1.50 -11.33 4.90
CA GLU A 122 -2.84 -11.50 4.34
C GLU A 122 -3.78 -11.87 5.49
N GLY A 123 -4.77 -11.02 5.80
CA GLY A 123 -5.71 -11.27 6.89
C GLY A 123 -5.05 -11.56 8.24
N ASN A 124 -4.07 -10.74 8.64
CA ASN A 124 -3.23 -10.90 9.85
C ASN A 124 -2.33 -12.15 9.87
N LYS A 125 -2.20 -12.88 8.77
CA LYS A 125 -1.31 -14.04 8.66
C LYS A 125 -0.09 -13.68 7.81
N TRP A 126 1.08 -14.11 8.27
CA TRP A 126 2.29 -14.07 7.46
C TRP A 126 2.16 -15.01 6.26
N VAL A 127 2.46 -14.53 5.06
CA VAL A 127 2.39 -15.32 3.82
C VAL A 127 3.68 -15.31 3.01
N GLY A 128 4.72 -14.57 3.41
CA GLY A 128 6.02 -14.62 2.73
C GLY A 128 7.00 -13.51 3.12
N GLU A 129 8.18 -13.56 2.52
CA GLU A 129 9.30 -12.64 2.70
C GLU A 129 9.79 -12.55 4.15
N ALA A 130 10.19 -11.38 4.63
CA ALA A 130 10.68 -11.19 5.99
C ALA A 130 9.66 -11.70 7.04
N ASP A 131 10.16 -12.20 8.17
CA ASP A 131 9.32 -12.68 9.28
C ASP A 131 9.53 -11.81 10.52
N PHE A 132 8.67 -10.81 10.69
CA PHE A 132 8.66 -9.95 11.87
C PHE A 132 7.73 -10.43 12.98
N ARG A 133 7.21 -11.67 12.92
CA ARG A 133 6.36 -12.21 14.00
C ARG A 133 7.10 -12.32 15.34
N HIS A 134 8.42 -12.35 15.34
CA HIS A 134 9.19 -12.29 16.58
C HIS A 134 9.22 -10.87 17.20
N VAL A 135 9.02 -9.84 16.38
CA VAL A 135 8.95 -8.42 16.80
C VAL A 135 7.52 -8.05 17.21
N TYR A 136 6.50 -8.55 16.48
CA TYR A 136 5.10 -8.13 16.65
C TYR A 136 4.13 -9.21 17.12
N GLY A 137 4.50 -10.49 16.99
CA GLY A 137 3.64 -11.65 17.23
C GLY A 137 3.90 -12.39 18.56
N ARG A 138 4.78 -11.88 19.43
CA ARG A 138 4.99 -12.46 20.78
C ARG A 138 4.56 -11.51 21.90
N ARG A 139 3.26 -11.49 22.18
CA ARG A 139 2.79 -11.60 23.57
C ARG A 139 2.19 -12.99 23.72
N ARG A 140 2.87 -13.85 24.50
CA ARG A 140 2.17 -14.93 25.20
C ARG A 140 1.22 -14.25 26.18
N LEU A 141 -0.07 -14.28 25.89
CA LEU A 141 -1.10 -14.27 26.93
C LEU A 141 -1.41 -15.74 27.25
#